data_AF-A0A1V4XFN8-F1
#
_entry.id   AF-A0A1V4XFN8-F1
#
_cell.length_a   1.000
_cell.length_b   1.000
_cell.length_c   1.000
_cell.angle_alpha   90.00
_cell.angle_beta   90.00
_cell.angle_gamma   90.00
#
_symmetry.space_group_name_H-M   'P 1'
#
loop_
_entity.id
_entity.type
_entity.pdbx_description
1 polymer ?
#
loop_
_entity_poly.entity_id
_entity_poly.type
_entity_poly.pdbx_seq_one_letter_code
_entity_poly.pdbx_strand_id
1 'polypeptide(L)' 'MVINESQQKRLNEAKAEQNPQNRMIRMAVFICENCSDEVKLKVCDYMESQIAECLKSKEE' A
#
# COMPACT_ATOMS: atom_id res chain seq x y z
N MET A 1 8.38 24.59 -18.67
CA MET A 1 6.95 24.18 -18.68
C MET A 1 6.38 24.42 -17.30
N VAL A 2 5.31 25.20 -17.18
CA VAL A 2 4.55 25.30 -15.92
C VAL A 2 3.57 24.13 -15.90
N ILE A 3 3.65 23.29 -14.86
CA ILE A 3 2.76 22.14 -14.68
C ILE A 3 1.36 22.66 -14.34
N ASN A 4 0.34 22.22 -15.07
CA ASN A 4 -1.05 22.57 -14.75
C ASN A 4 -1.62 21.67 -13.65
N GLU A 5 -2.76 22.06 -13.06
CA GLU A 5 -3.36 21.35 -11.92
C GLU A 5 -3.64 19.86 -12.20
N SER A 6 -4.08 19.50 -13.41
CA SER A 6 -4.33 18.09 -13.79
C SER A 6 -3.03 17.27 -13.85
N GLN A 7 -1.93 17.89 -14.27
CA GLN A 7 -0.62 17.27 -14.31
C GLN A 7 -0.03 17.17 -12.91
N GLN A 8 -0.24 18.17 -12.05
CA GLN A 8 0.15 18.15 -10.65
C GLN A 8 -0.57 17.01 -9.89
N LYS A 9 -1.87 16.84 -10.10
CA LYS A 9 -2.65 15.74 -9.50
C LYS A 9 -2.10 14.37 -9.91
N ARG A 10 -1.91 14.14 -11.22
CA ARG A 10 -1.34 12.89 -11.74
C ARG A 10 0.08 12.64 -11.23
N LEU A 11 0.89 13.68 -11.11
CA LEU A 11 2.25 13.58 -10.56
C LEU A 11 2.23 13.19 -9.08
N ASN A 12 1.29 13.74 -8.30
CA ASN A 12 1.13 13.40 -6.89
C ASN A 12 0.63 11.97 -6.71
N GLU A 13 -0.33 11.52 -7.52
CA GLU A 13 -0.79 10.12 -7.54
C GLU A 13 0.36 9.16 -7.88
N ALA A 14 1.12 9.46 -8.95
CA ALA A 14 2.29 8.67 -9.35
C ALA A 14 3.38 8.63 -8.27
N LYS A 15 3.68 9.76 -7.62
CA LYS A 15 4.63 9.83 -6.49
C LYS A 15 4.12 9.05 -5.27
N ALA A 16 2.82 9.09 -5.01
CA ALA A 16 2.24 8.36 -3.91
C ALA A 16 2.23 6.83 -4.17
N GLU A 17 2.27 6.39 -5.44
CA GLU A 17 2.48 4.99 -5.85
C GLU A 17 3.95 4.55 -5.88
N GLN A 18 4.91 5.48 -5.91
CA GLN A 18 6.34 5.16 -5.84
C GLN A 18 6.75 4.53 -4.50
N ASN A 19 6.06 4.86 -3.40
CA ASN A 19 6.33 4.26 -2.10
C ASN A 19 5.64 2.88 -2.00
N PRO A 20 6.40 1.76 -1.92
CA PRO A 20 5.84 0.41 -1.87
C PRO A 20 4.89 0.19 -0.68
N GLN A 21 5.15 0.81 0.47
CA GLN A 21 4.31 0.69 1.67
C GLN A 21 2.96 1.39 1.47
N ASN A 22 2.96 2.61 0.93
CA ASN A 22 1.71 3.35 0.64
C ASN A 22 0.88 2.64 -0.43
N ARG A 23 1.54 2.01 -1.40
CA ARG A 23 0.89 1.18 -2.42
C ARG A 23 0.24 -0.06 -1.79
N MET A 24 0.96 -0.75 -0.89
CA MET A 24 0.45 -1.93 -0.19
C MET A 24 -0.78 -1.60 0.65
N ILE A 25 -0.74 -0.50 1.41
CA ILE A 25 -1.89 -0.04 2.23
C ILE A 25 -3.11 0.23 1.35
N ARG A 26 -2.94 0.91 0.20
CA ARG A 26 -4.06 1.18 -0.72
C ARG A 26 -4.63 -0.09 -1.34
N MET A 27 -3.79 -1.04 -1.70
CA MET A 27 -4.25 -2.36 -2.16
C MET A 27 -5.02 -3.10 -1.07
N ALA A 28 -4.55 -3.06 0.18
CA ALA A 28 -5.24 -3.68 1.29
C ALA A 28 -6.63 -3.05 1.52
N VAL A 29 -6.74 -1.72 1.49
CA VAL A 29 -8.03 -1.01 1.58
C VAL A 29 -8.98 -1.44 0.47
N PHE A 30 -8.50 -1.45 -0.78
CA PHE A 30 -9.32 -1.87 -1.92
C PHE A 30 -9.83 -3.31 -1.77
N ILE A 31 -8.97 -4.24 -1.35
CA ILE A 31 -9.35 -5.64 -1.14
C ILE A 31 -10.35 -5.77 0.01
N CYS A 32 -10.19 -5.02 1.09
CA CYS A 32 -11.13 -5.00 2.21
C CYS A 32 -12.52 -4.46 1.83
N GLU A 33 -12.59 -3.52 0.89
CA GLU A 33 -13.85 -2.96 0.41
C GLU A 33 -14.56 -3.85 -0.63
N ASN A 34 -13.81 -4.64 -1.43
CA ASN A 34 -14.34 -5.28 -2.64
C ASN A 34 -14.28 -6.81 -2.66
N CYS A 35 -13.55 -7.46 -1.75
CA CYS A 35 -13.39 -8.91 -1.75
C CYS A 35 -14.15 -9.61 -0.61
N SER A 36 -14.25 -10.94 -0.69
CA SER A 36 -14.86 -11.76 0.36
C SER A 36 -14.02 -11.76 1.64
N ASP A 37 -14.65 -12.06 2.78
CA ASP A 37 -13.97 -12.05 4.07
C ASP A 37 -12.80 -13.05 4.15
N GLU A 38 -12.85 -14.17 3.40
CA GLU A 38 -11.73 -15.11 3.28
C GLU A 38 -10.48 -14.44 2.66
N VAL A 39 -10.67 -13.58 1.65
CA VAL A 39 -9.56 -12.86 1.00
C VAL A 39 -9.03 -11.77 1.94
N LYS A 40 -9.90 -11.10 2.68
CA LYS A 40 -9.50 -10.08 3.67
C LYS A 40 -8.63 -10.71 4.77
N LEU A 41 -9.01 -11.88 5.26
CA LEU A 41 -8.24 -12.60 6.28
C LEU A 41 -6.81 -12.88 5.79
N LYS A 42 -6.65 -13.37 4.56
CA LYS A 42 -5.34 -13.64 3.95
C LYS A 42 -4.49 -12.37 3.79
N VAL A 43 -5.12 -11.22 3.52
CA VAL A 43 -4.42 -9.93 3.47
C VAL A 43 -3.92 -9.53 4.86
N CYS A 44 -4.75 -9.68 5.90
CA CYS A 44 -4.33 -9.42 7.28
C CYS A 44 -3.15 -10.32 7.68
N ASP A 45 -3.25 -11.64 7.43
CA ASP A 45 -2.18 -12.61 7.73
C ASP A 45 -0.88 -12.24 7.02
N TYR A 46 -0.96 -11.83 5.75
CA TYR A 46 0.20 -11.36 4.99
C TYR A 46 0.82 -10.11 5.61
N MET A 47 0.01 -9.11 5.99
CA MET A 47 0.51 -7.88 6.62
C MET A 47 1.18 -8.17 7.97
N GLU A 48 0.61 -9.05 8.79
CA GLU A 48 1.22 -9.49 10.05
C GLU A 48 2.58 -10.16 9.82
N SER A 49 2.68 -11.05 8.83
CA SER A 49 3.95 -11.70 8.48
C SER A 49 5.02 -10.69 8.06
N GLN A 50 4.66 -9.68 7.25
CA GLN A 50 5.61 -8.65 6.80
C GLN A 50 6.07 -7.75 7.96
N ILE A 51 5.19 -7.44 8.92
CA ILE A 51 5.58 -6.70 10.13
C ILE A 51 6.55 -7.52 10.97
N ALA A 52 6.26 -8.81 11.17
CA ALA A 52 7.13 -9.70 11.94
C ALA A 52 8.54 -9.84 11.31
N GLU A 53 8.64 -9.94 9.98
CA GLU A 53 9.93 -9.94 9.28
C GLU A 53 10.69 -8.61 9.46
N CYS A 54 9.99 -7.48 9.36
CA CYS A 54 10.62 -6.17 9.55
C CYS A 54 11.14 -5.98 10.98
N LEU A 55 10.41 -6.46 11.99
CA LEU A 55 10.84 -6.41 13.38
C LEU A 55 12.10 -7.25 13.61
N LYS A 56 12.15 -8.48 13.07
CA LYS A 56 13.34 -9.34 13.14
C LYS A 56 14.57 -8.69 12.49
N SER A 57 14.40 -8.05 11.34
CA SER A 57 15.51 -7.40 10.62
C SER A 57 16.12 -6.18 11.35
N LYS A 58 15.46 -5.66 12.40
CA LYS A 58 15.95 -4.55 13.22
C LYS A 58 16.63 -5.01 14.51
N GLU A 59 16.52 -6.28 14.86
CA GLU A 59 17.15 -6.89 16.04
C GLU A 59 18.54 -7.47 15.72
N GLU A 60 18.92 -7.58 14.44
CA GLU A 60 20.25 -7.96 13.92
C GLU A 60 21.11 -6.74 13.56
#